data_AF-A0A7W1AIV7-F1
#
_entry.id   AF-A0A7W1AIV7-F1
#
_cell.length_a   1.000
_cell.length_b   1.000
_cell.length_c   1.000
_cell.angle_alpha   90.00
_cell.angle_beta   90.00
_cell.angle_gamma   90.00
#
_symmetry.space_group_name_H-M   'P 1'
#
loop_
_entity.id
_entity.type
_entity.pdbx_description
1 polymer ?
#
loop_
_entity_poly.entity_id
_entity_poly.type
_entity_poly.pdbx_seq_one_letter_code
_entity_poly.pdbx_strand_id
1 'polypeptide(L)'
;MLGSLKGILVGLANAVIVAFCIAMWIADGDVAEATLIITMVGALPATLTGAFLGFLAENNQHTNRRVMFVWMLAASCTAVAFLGTIFDLPELIVVSCVPTAAGCSILERWTRAKPEEQFPAARVA
;
A
#
# COMPACT_ATOMS: atom_id res chain seq x y z
N MET A 1 4.11 14.81 7.13
CA MET A 1 5.04 14.53 5.99
C MET A 1 5.70 13.17 6.11
N LEU A 2 5.89 12.60 7.31
CA LEU A 2 6.42 11.24 7.45
C LEU A 2 5.46 10.17 6.90
N GLY A 3 4.15 10.43 6.90
CA GLY A 3 3.13 9.50 6.38
C GLY A 3 3.27 9.25 4.89
N SER A 4 3.47 10.29 4.10
CA SER A 4 3.70 10.17 2.65
C SER A 4 4.95 9.36 2.31
N LEU A 5 6.05 9.58 3.04
CA LEU A 5 7.28 8.80 2.86
C LEU A 5 7.08 7.30 3.16
N LYS A 6 6.40 6.99 4.28
CA LYS A 6 6.02 5.60 4.61
C LYS A 6 5.12 5.01 3.53
N GLY A 7 4.19 5.80 3.03
CA GLY A 7 3.29 5.45 1.92
C GLY A 7 4.04 5.09 0.65
N ILE A 8 5.03 5.91 0.24
CA ILE A 8 5.88 5.66 -0.93
C ILE A 8 6.63 4.33 -0.77
N LEU A 9 7.26 4.11 0.39
CA LEU A 9 8.01 2.88 0.67
C LEU A 9 7.12 1.64 0.58
N VAL A 10 5.93 1.67 1.19
CA VAL A 10 4.97 0.57 1.13
C VAL A 10 4.46 0.37 -0.30
N GLY A 11 4.17 1.46 -1.03
CA GLY A 11 3.75 1.39 -2.43
C GLY A 11 4.80 0.75 -3.33
N LEU A 12 6.07 1.12 -3.16
CA LEU A 12 7.19 0.58 -3.94
C LEU A 12 7.43 -0.90 -3.61
N ALA A 13 7.40 -1.27 -2.32
CA ALA A 13 7.49 -2.67 -1.91
C ALA A 13 6.32 -3.51 -2.46
N ASN A 14 5.09 -2.96 -2.43
CA ASN A 14 3.93 -3.62 -3.01
C ASN A 14 4.08 -3.82 -4.52
N ALA A 15 4.58 -2.81 -5.25
CA ALA A 15 4.82 -2.91 -6.69
C ALA A 15 5.81 -4.03 -7.04
N VAL A 16 6.92 -4.15 -6.28
CA VAL A 16 7.91 -5.21 -6.49
C VAL A 16 7.30 -6.59 -6.22
N ILE A 17 6.53 -6.75 -5.13
CA ILE A 17 5.89 -8.02 -4.80
C ILE A 17 4.88 -8.41 -5.88
N VAL A 18 4.03 -7.47 -6.30
CA VAL A 18 3.04 -7.71 -7.37
C VAL A 18 3.73 -8.05 -8.68
N ALA A 19 4.77 -7.30 -9.07
CA ALA A 19 5.54 -7.58 -10.28
C ALA A 19 6.18 -8.98 -10.25
N PHE A 20 6.72 -9.38 -9.10
CA PHE A 20 7.27 -10.73 -8.91
C PHE A 20 6.19 -11.81 -9.03
N CYS A 21 5.02 -11.62 -8.42
CA CYS A 21 3.89 -12.55 -8.54
C CYS A 21 3.40 -12.69 -9.98
N ILE A 22 3.30 -11.57 -10.72
CA ILE A 22 2.90 -11.58 -12.13
C ILE A 22 3.97 -12.28 -12.98
N ALA A 23 5.24 -11.97 -12.75
CA ALA A 23 6.35 -12.59 -13.48
C ALA A 23 6.41 -14.11 -13.24
N MET A 24 6.21 -14.57 -12.02
CA MET A 24 6.11 -16.01 -11.69
C MET A 24 4.94 -16.71 -12.38
N TRP A 25 3.89 -15.97 -12.75
CA TRP A 25 2.69 -16.52 -13.39
C TRP A 25 2.79 -16.53 -14.92
N ILE A 26 3.42 -15.51 -15.51
CA ILE A 26 3.45 -15.31 -16.97
C ILE A 26 4.79 -15.75 -17.59
N ALA A 27 5.91 -15.66 -16.87
CA ALA A 27 7.22 -15.89 -17.46
C ALA A 27 7.59 -17.38 -17.45
N ASP A 28 7.65 -17.99 -18.64
CA ASP A 28 8.13 -19.37 -18.85
C ASP A 28 9.66 -19.53 -18.76
N GLY A 29 10.41 -18.49 -18.37
CA GLY A 29 11.87 -18.54 -18.34
C GLY A 29 12.53 -17.45 -17.49
N ASP A 30 12.45 -16.19 -17.93
CA ASP A 30 13.16 -15.09 -17.27
C ASP A 30 12.23 -14.24 -16.37
N VAL A 31 11.97 -14.78 -15.18
CA VAL A 31 11.20 -14.09 -14.13
C VAL A 31 11.87 -12.78 -13.72
N ALA A 32 13.19 -12.68 -13.77
CA ALA A 32 13.92 -11.50 -13.34
C ALA A 32 13.70 -10.32 -14.29
N GLU A 33 13.82 -10.56 -15.60
CA GLU A 33 13.57 -9.54 -16.62
C GLU A 33 12.10 -9.07 -16.59
N ALA A 34 11.15 -10.02 -16.56
CA ALA A 34 9.73 -9.70 -16.48
C ALA A 34 9.38 -8.89 -15.22
N THR A 35 9.92 -9.28 -14.06
CA THR A 35 9.72 -8.53 -12.81
C THR A 35 10.24 -7.11 -12.93
N LEU A 36 11.41 -6.91 -13.55
CA LEU A 36 12.03 -5.59 -13.69
C LEU A 36 11.19 -4.68 -14.58
N ILE A 37 10.73 -5.18 -15.74
CA ILE A 37 9.87 -4.42 -16.66
C ILE A 37 8.55 -4.02 -15.99
N ILE A 38 7.87 -4.98 -15.35
CA ILE A 38 6.59 -4.73 -14.69
C ILE A 38 6.77 -3.74 -13.52
N THR A 39 7.86 -3.88 -12.76
CA THR A 39 8.18 -2.96 -11.67
C THR A 39 8.43 -1.54 -12.19
N MET A 40 9.17 -1.36 -13.28
CA MET A 40 9.45 -0.03 -13.83
C MET A 40 8.17 0.68 -14.28
N VAL A 41 7.24 -0.05 -14.91
CA VAL A 41 5.95 0.50 -15.34
C VAL A 41 5.03 0.77 -14.15
N GLY A 42 4.98 -0.16 -13.19
CA GLY A 42 4.07 -0.11 -12.05
C GLY A 42 4.55 0.77 -10.88
N ALA A 43 5.84 1.07 -10.77
CA ALA A 43 6.41 1.78 -9.62
C ALA A 43 5.87 3.19 -9.46
N LEU A 44 5.71 3.95 -10.55
CA LEU A 44 5.21 5.33 -10.48
C LEU A 44 3.75 5.39 -9.96
N PRO A 45 2.77 4.69 -10.56
CA PRO A 45 1.41 4.72 -10.02
C PRO A 45 1.32 4.12 -8.61
N ALA A 46 2.12 3.09 -8.28
CA ALA A 46 2.14 2.52 -6.95
C ALA A 46 2.70 3.48 -5.89
N THR A 47 3.77 4.22 -6.20
CA THR A 47 4.36 5.21 -5.28
C THR A 47 3.45 6.42 -5.09
N LEU A 48 2.78 6.91 -6.14
CA LEU A 48 1.80 8.00 -6.03
C LEU A 48 0.60 7.59 -5.18
N THR A 49 0.04 6.41 -5.43
CA THR A 49 -1.07 5.86 -4.65
C THR A 49 -0.65 5.67 -3.20
N GLY A 50 0.53 5.08 -2.97
CA GLY A 50 1.11 4.90 -1.64
C GLY A 50 1.31 6.23 -0.90
N ALA A 51 1.88 7.24 -1.55
CA ALA A 51 2.08 8.58 -0.99
C ALA A 51 0.76 9.22 -0.54
N PHE A 52 -0.27 9.13 -1.39
CA PHE A 52 -1.60 9.66 -1.12
C PHE A 52 -2.27 8.95 0.06
N LEU A 53 -2.21 7.62 0.10
CA LEU A 53 -2.75 6.82 1.20
C LEU A 53 -2.00 7.07 2.51
N GLY A 54 -0.67 7.22 2.45
CA GLY A 54 0.16 7.55 3.60
C GLY A 54 -0.13 8.95 4.14
N PHE A 55 -0.37 9.92 3.27
CA PHE A 55 -0.84 11.26 3.64
C PHE A 55 -2.21 11.21 4.32
N LEU A 56 -3.17 10.51 3.72
CA LEU A 56 -4.50 10.34 4.29
C LEU A 56 -4.44 9.66 5.65
N ALA A 57 -3.62 8.62 5.80
CA ALA A 57 -3.47 7.88 7.04
C ALA A 57 -2.82 8.69 8.17
N GLU A 58 -1.90 9.60 7.84
CA GLU A 58 -1.32 10.57 8.78
C GLU A 58 -2.36 11.63 9.19
N ASN A 59 -3.14 12.16 8.24
CA ASN A 59 -4.14 13.18 8.53
C ASN A 59 -5.35 12.66 9.32
N ASN A 60 -5.65 11.35 9.24
CA ASN A 60 -6.82 10.73 9.85
C ASN A 60 -6.46 9.80 11.02
N GLN A 61 -5.36 10.04 11.73
CA GLN A 61 -4.90 9.20 12.84
C GLN A 61 -5.94 8.99 13.96
N HIS A 62 -6.84 9.95 14.17
CA HIS A 62 -7.89 9.89 15.19
C HIS A 62 -9.13 9.08 14.76
N THR A 63 -9.23 8.71 13.49
CA THR A 63 -10.37 7.94 12.96
C THR A 63 -10.31 6.48 13.42
N ASN A 64 -11.47 5.83 13.47
CA ASN A 64 -11.55 4.40 13.79
C ASN A 64 -10.72 3.56 12.80
N ARG A 65 -9.90 2.67 13.37
CA ARG A 65 -8.95 1.79 12.68
C ARG A 65 -9.57 1.04 11.50
N ARG A 66 -10.72 0.43 11.76
CA ARG A 66 -11.40 -0.42 10.77
C ARG A 66 -11.89 0.40 9.60
N VAL A 67 -12.43 1.59 9.87
CA VAL A 67 -12.94 2.50 8.84
C VAL A 67 -11.80 2.97 7.96
N MET A 68 -10.69 3.42 8.55
CA MET A 68 -9.53 3.88 7.77
C MET A 68 -8.92 2.76 6.93
N PHE A 69 -8.78 1.56 7.50
CA PHE A 69 -8.31 0.40 6.76
C PHE A 69 -9.20 0.05 5.56
N VAL A 70 -10.54 0.05 5.74
CA VAL A 70 -11.48 -0.24 4.66
C VAL A 70 -11.40 0.81 3.55
N TRP A 71 -11.29 2.10 3.91
CA TRP A 71 -11.13 3.17 2.92
C TRP A 71 -9.82 3.07 2.13
N MET A 72 -8.70 2.83 2.84
CA MET A 72 -7.41 2.63 2.20
C MET A 72 -7.43 1.40 1.28
N LEU A 73 -7.95 0.28 1.77
CA LEU A 73 -8.08 -0.95 1.00
C LEU A 73 -8.92 -0.72 -0.25
N ALA A 74 -10.10 -0.09 -0.10
CA ALA A 74 -10.97 0.22 -1.22
C ALA A 74 -10.21 1.04 -2.28
N ALA A 75 -9.65 2.20 -1.90
CA ALA A 75 -8.91 3.07 -2.81
C ALA A 75 -7.73 2.37 -3.50
N SER A 76 -7.01 1.52 -2.76
CA SER A 76 -5.87 0.76 -3.32
C SER A 76 -6.32 -0.28 -4.33
N CYS A 77 -7.36 -1.04 -3.99
CA CYS A 77 -7.93 -2.05 -4.88
C CYS A 77 -8.53 -1.40 -6.14
N THR A 78 -9.15 -0.22 -6.04
CA THR A 78 -9.62 0.50 -7.24
C THR A 78 -8.45 0.91 -8.14
N ALA A 79 -7.34 1.36 -7.56
CA ALA A 79 -6.14 1.71 -8.33
C ALA A 79 -5.55 0.48 -9.04
N VAL A 80 -5.47 -0.66 -8.34
CA VAL A 80 -5.03 -1.94 -8.92
C VAL A 80 -5.98 -2.41 -10.03
N ALA A 81 -7.30 -2.33 -9.82
CA ALA A 81 -8.27 -2.70 -10.84
C ALA A 81 -8.21 -1.79 -12.07
N PHE A 82 -8.02 -0.48 -11.86
CA PHE A 82 -7.84 0.47 -12.95
C PHE A 82 -6.58 0.18 -13.77
N LEU A 83 -5.46 -0.12 -13.11
CA LEU A 83 -4.24 -0.54 -13.80
C LEU A 83 -4.44 -1.87 -14.54
N GLY A 84 -5.02 -2.88 -13.88
CA GLY A 84 -5.26 -4.19 -14.48
C GLY A 84 -6.16 -4.12 -15.72
N THR A 85 -7.15 -3.22 -15.73
CA THR A 85 -8.01 -3.00 -16.91
C THR A 85 -7.30 -2.23 -18.03
N ILE A 86 -6.43 -1.27 -17.73
CA ILE A 86 -5.64 -0.55 -18.74
C ILE A 86 -4.62 -1.47 -19.43
N PHE A 87 -4.00 -2.37 -18.66
CA PHE A 87 -2.98 -3.29 -19.18
C PHE A 87 -3.55 -4.63 -19.68
N ASP A 88 -4.87 -4.79 -19.71
CA ASP A 88 -5.58 -6.00 -20.15
C ASP A 88 -5.15 -7.27 -19.37
N LEU A 89 -4.98 -7.13 -18.05
CA LEU A 89 -4.55 -8.18 -17.11
C LEU A 89 -5.60 -8.40 -16.01
N PRO A 90 -6.86 -8.74 -16.33
CA PRO A 90 -7.95 -8.80 -15.35
C PRO A 90 -7.77 -9.93 -14.32
N GLU A 91 -7.17 -11.06 -14.70
CA GLU A 91 -6.96 -12.21 -13.82
C GLU A 91 -5.98 -11.90 -12.67
N LEU A 92 -5.06 -10.97 -12.91
CA LEU A 92 -4.03 -10.58 -11.94
C LEU A 92 -4.52 -9.55 -10.94
N ILE A 93 -5.68 -8.94 -11.16
CA ILE A 93 -6.28 -7.96 -10.23
C ILE A 93 -6.51 -8.62 -8.87
N VAL A 94 -7.14 -9.80 -8.85
CA VAL A 94 -7.50 -10.50 -7.60
C VAL A 94 -6.24 -10.94 -6.84
N VAL A 95 -5.25 -11.47 -7.55
CA VAL A 95 -3.97 -11.90 -6.97
C VAL A 95 -3.22 -10.70 -6.38
N SER A 96 -3.25 -9.56 -7.07
CA SER A 96 -2.57 -8.32 -6.64
C SER A 96 -3.24 -7.62 -5.45
N CYS A 97 -4.52 -7.87 -5.21
CA CYS A 97 -5.24 -7.30 -4.07
C CYS A 97 -4.74 -7.85 -2.73
N VAL A 98 -4.21 -9.08 -2.68
CA VAL A 98 -3.70 -9.70 -1.44
C VAL A 98 -2.48 -8.97 -0.88
N PRO A 99 -1.36 -8.80 -1.61
CA PRO A 99 -0.23 -8.02 -1.12
C PRO A 99 -0.59 -6.55 -0.89
N THR A 100 -1.53 -6.01 -1.67
CA THR A 100 -2.04 -4.64 -1.49
C THR A 100 -2.76 -4.48 -0.14
N ALA A 101 -3.59 -5.45 0.26
CA ALA A 101 -4.25 -5.46 1.55
C ALA A 101 -3.26 -5.58 2.71
N ALA A 102 -2.22 -6.42 2.55
CA ALA A 102 -1.14 -6.53 3.52
C ALA A 102 -0.40 -5.19 3.66
N GLY A 103 -0.04 -4.55 2.55
CA GLY A 103 0.58 -3.22 2.51
C GLY A 103 -0.27 -2.16 3.21
N CYS A 104 -1.58 -2.12 2.95
CA CYS A 104 -2.50 -1.22 3.64
C CYS A 104 -2.53 -1.44 5.15
N SER A 105 -2.50 -2.70 5.60
CA SER A 105 -2.51 -3.04 7.03
C SER A 105 -1.22 -2.62 7.73
N ILE A 106 -0.08 -2.75 7.04
CA ILE A 106 1.23 -2.33 7.54
C ILE A 106 1.28 -0.81 7.60
N LEU A 107 0.87 -0.13 6.52
CA LEU A 107 0.87 1.33 6.44
C LEU A 107 0.00 1.94 7.54
N GLU A 108 -1.21 1.42 7.72
CA GLU A 108 -2.15 1.84 8.76
C GLU A 108 -1.55 1.69 10.17
N ARG A 109 -0.91 0.55 10.46
CA ARG A 109 -0.21 0.33 11.74
C ARG A 109 0.97 1.27 11.92
N TRP A 110 1.69 1.57 10.84
CA TRP A 110 2.94 2.33 10.88
C TRP A 110 2.73 3.84 10.91
N THR A 111 1.60 4.32 10.40
CA THR A 111 1.23 5.75 10.40
C THR A 111 0.45 6.15 11.65
N ARG A 112 -0.12 5.23 12.42
CA ARG A 112 -0.72 5.58 13.72
C ARG A 112 0.34 6.08 14.68
N ALA A 113 0.03 7.21 15.35
CA ALA A 113 0.74 7.59 16.55
C ALA A 113 0.58 6.46 17.59
N LYS A 114 1.68 6.07 18.25
CA LYS A 114 1.56 5.27 19.47
C LYS A 114 0.71 6.09 20.44
N PRO A 115 -0.22 5.48 21.20
CA PRO A 115 -0.91 6.20 22.25
C PRO A 115 0.17 6.83 23.12
N GLU A 116 0.23 8.17 23.13
CA GLU A 116 1.06 8.87 24.08
C GLU A 116 0.67 8.32 25.45
N GLU A 117 1.66 7.83 26.21
CA GLU A 117 1.50 7.65 27.63
C GLU A 117 1.09 9.02 28.18
N GLN A 118 -0.21 9.24 28.31
CA GLN A 118 -0.77 10.26 29.16
C GLN A 118 -0.38 9.86 30.59
N PHE A 119 0.86 10.11 30.98
CA PHE A 119 1.21 10.21 32.38
C PHE A 119 0.29 11.29 32.93
N PRO A 120 -0.57 10.99 33.93
CA PRO A 120 -1.33 12.04 34.59
C PRO A 120 -0.33 12.91 35.35
N ALA A 121 0.13 13.99 34.71
CA ALA A 121 0.72 15.10 35.40
C ALA A 121 -0.32 15.63 36.39
N ALA A 122 0.05 15.65 37.67
CA ALA A 122 -0.67 16.20 38.82
C ALA A 122 -1.81 15.35 39.43
N ARG A 123 -1.46 14.58 40.47
CA ARG A 123 -2.07 14.79 41.79
C ARG A 123 -0.97 15.16 42.77
N VAL A 124 -0.78 16.47 42.93
CA VAL A 124 -0.16 17.01 44.15
C VAL A 124 -1.27 16.95 45.20
N ALA A 125 -1.07 16.15 46.24
CA ALA A 125 -1.78 16.22 47.51
C ALA A 125 -0.79 15.85 48.61
#